data_AF-A0ABD5F0M9-F1
#
_entry.id   AF-A0ABD5F0M9-F1
#
_cell.length_a   1.000
_cell.length_b   1.000
_cell.length_c   1.000
_cell.angle_alpha   90.00
_cell.angle_beta   90.00
_cell.angle_gamma   90.00
#
_symmetry.space_group_name_H-M   'P 1'
#
loop_
_entity.id
_entity.type
_entity.pdbx_description
1 polymer ?
#
loop_
_entity_poly.entity_id
_entity_poly.type
_entity_poly.pdbx_seq_one_letter_code
_entity_poly.pdbx_strand_id
1 'polypeptide(L)'
;MRAVVRQAVSDVRAAPPPTPVDPPADPAVAALRAVVDELAACSHQLGELMLEVAPAYLSDTEAADVLALLCDEIGETVENGLAARRYALTGDRRALAGTLL
;
A
#
# COMPACT_ATOMS: atom_id res chain seq x y z
N MET A 1 50.13 -10.82 26.36
CA MET A 1 48.80 -10.18 26.24
C MET A 1 48.66 -9.31 24.98
N ARG A 2 49.45 -8.24 24.77
CA ARG A 2 49.33 -7.36 23.58
C ARG A 2 49.46 -8.05 22.21
N ALA A 3 50.24 -9.13 22.11
CA ALA A 3 50.39 -9.90 20.87
C ALA A 3 49.14 -10.71 20.52
N VAL A 4 48.51 -11.31 21.54
CA VAL A 4 47.27 -12.09 21.39
C VAL A 4 46.11 -11.20 20.94
N VAL A 5 46.01 -10.00 21.54
CA VAL A 5 44.99 -9.01 21.14
C VAL A 5 45.20 -8.56 19.70
N ARG A 6 46.45 -8.34 19.26
CA ARG A 6 46.74 -7.97 17.87
C ARG A 6 46.40 -9.09 16.89
N GLN A 7 46.67 -10.34 17.26
CA GLN A 7 46.31 -11.49 16.44
C GLN A 7 44.79 -11.59 16.28
N ALA A 8 44.04 -11.53 17.39
CA ALA A 8 42.58 -11.59 17.35
C ALA A 8 41.95 -10.47 16.50
N VAL A 9 42.50 -9.25 16.57
CA VAL A 9 42.04 -8.13 15.73
C VAL A 9 42.37 -8.36 14.25
N SER A 10 43.54 -8.94 13.95
CA SER A 10 43.92 -9.29 12.58
C SER A 10 42.99 -10.36 12.01
N ASP A 11 42.64 -11.36 12.81
CA ASP A 11 41.77 -12.46 12.40
C ASP A 11 40.34 -11.97 12.13
N VAL A 12 39.81 -11.07 12.97
CA VAL A 12 38.49 -10.43 12.76
C VAL A 12 38.46 -9.56 11.50
N ARG A 13 39.57 -8.88 11.16
CA ARG A 13 39.65 -8.06 9.94
C ARG A 13 39.83 -8.88 8.67
N ALA A 14 40.46 -10.05 8.78
CA ALA A 14 40.65 -10.98 7.67
C ALA A 14 39.41 -11.84 7.41
N ALA A 15 38.47 -11.91 8.35
CA ALA A 15 37.22 -12.62 8.17
C ALA A 15 36.38 -11.95 7.05
N PRO A 16 35.83 -12.74 6.11
CA PRO A 16 34.90 -12.21 5.12
C PRO A 16 33.68 -11.63 5.82
N PRO A 17 33.06 -10.56 5.27
CA PRO A 17 31.83 -10.03 5.83
C PRO A 17 30.79 -11.15 5.90
N PRO A 18 30.02 -11.24 7.00
CA PRO A 18 28.95 -12.23 7.08
C PRO A 18 28.04 -12.02 5.86
N THR A 19 27.74 -13.10 5.14
CA THR A 19 26.71 -13.08 4.11
C THR A 19 25.44 -12.51 4.73
N PRO A 20 24.85 -11.44 4.15
CA PRO A 20 23.56 -10.95 4.60
C PRO A 20 22.57 -12.11 4.53
N VAL A 21 22.14 -12.59 5.69
CA VAL A 21 21.00 -13.48 5.77
C VAL A 21 19.81 -12.55 5.79
N ASP A 22 19.17 -12.37 4.64
CA ASP A 22 17.85 -11.74 4.64
C ASP A 22 16.98 -12.56 5.60
N PRO A 23 16.34 -11.92 6.59
CA PRO A 23 15.47 -12.65 7.49
C PRO A 23 14.42 -13.36 6.64
N PRO A 24 14.12 -14.65 6.91
CA PRO A 24 13.08 -15.35 6.19
C PRO A 24 11.80 -14.52 6.31
N ALA A 25 11.23 -14.13 5.17
CA ALA A 25 9.98 -13.39 5.16
C ALA A 25 8.94 -14.24 5.89
N ASP A 26 8.41 -13.71 7.00
CA ASP A 26 7.39 -14.41 7.78
C ASP A 26 6.21 -14.73 6.84
N PRO A 27 5.88 -16.02 6.65
CA PRO A 27 4.82 -16.42 5.73
C PRO A 27 3.46 -15.80 6.12
N ALA A 28 3.23 -15.51 7.40
CA ALA A 28 2.02 -14.81 7.84
C ALA A 28 2.01 -13.35 7.35
N VAL A 29 3.15 -12.66 7.40
CA VAL A 29 3.28 -11.29 6.87
C VAL A 29 3.14 -11.28 5.35
N ALA A 30 3.67 -12.28 4.65
CA ALA A 30 3.49 -12.43 3.21
C ALA A 30 2.01 -12.65 2.85
N ALA A 31 1.31 -13.52 3.59
CA ALA A 31 -0.13 -13.74 3.40
C ALA A 31 -0.96 -12.48 3.65
N LEU A 32 -0.66 -11.73 4.72
CA LEU A 32 -1.33 -10.45 4.98
C LEU A 32 -1.11 -9.42 3.87
N ARG A 33 0.12 -9.34 3.32
CA ARG A 33 0.40 -8.46 2.18
C ARG A 33 -0.41 -8.83 0.95
N ALA A 34 -0.56 -10.13 0.66
CA ALA A 34 -1.39 -10.59 -0.44
C ALA A 34 -2.86 -10.16 -0.27
N VAL A 35 -3.42 -10.29 0.94
CA VAL A 35 -4.78 -9.81 1.24
C VAL A 35 -4.92 -8.30 1.06
N VAL A 36 -3.92 -7.51 1.48
CA VAL A 36 -3.91 -6.05 1.28
C VAL A 36 -3.82 -5.71 -0.21
N ASP A 37 -3.04 -6.45 -0.99
CA ASP A 37 -2.94 -6.28 -2.44
C ASP A 37 -4.26 -6.63 -3.15
N GLU A 38 -4.95 -7.69 -2.71
CA GLU A 38 -6.29 -8.06 -3.19
C GLU A 38 -7.31 -6.97 -2.84
N LEU A 39 -7.29 -6.45 -1.62
CA LEU A 39 -8.17 -5.35 -1.20
C LEU A 39 -7.90 -4.09 -2.03
N ALA A 40 -6.64 -3.75 -2.29
CA ALA A 40 -6.29 -2.66 -3.18
C ALA A 40 -6.79 -2.92 -4.62
N ALA A 41 -6.73 -4.15 -5.12
CA ALA A 41 -7.30 -4.47 -6.44
C ALA A 41 -8.83 -4.26 -6.46
N CYS A 42 -9.54 -4.69 -5.42
CA CYS A 42 -10.97 -4.43 -5.26
C CYS A 42 -11.28 -2.92 -5.20
N SER A 43 -10.51 -2.14 -4.44
CA SER A 43 -10.68 -0.68 -4.37
C SER A 43 -10.43 0.00 -5.72
N HIS A 44 -9.53 -0.53 -6.55
CA HIS A 44 -9.31 -0.03 -7.90
C HIS A 44 -10.56 -0.26 -8.77
N GLN A 45 -11.12 -1.47 -8.73
CA GLN A 45 -12.36 -1.80 -9.47
C GLN A 45 -13.54 -0.93 -9.03
N LEU A 46 -13.69 -0.70 -7.72
CA LEU A 46 -14.69 0.22 -7.20
C LEU A 46 -14.44 1.64 -7.73
N GLY A 47 -13.19 2.10 -7.75
CA GLY A 47 -12.81 3.40 -8.30
C GLY A 47 -13.12 3.57 -9.79
N GLU A 48 -12.98 2.51 -10.60
CA GLU A 48 -13.40 2.51 -12.00
C GLU A 48 -14.92 2.71 -12.13
N LEU A 49 -15.72 2.04 -11.29
CA LEU A 49 -17.18 2.30 -11.23
C LEU A 49 -17.50 3.73 -10.82
N MET A 50 -16.75 4.29 -9.86
CA MET A 50 -16.89 5.69 -9.48
C MET A 50 -16.54 6.63 -10.63
N LEU A 51 -15.60 6.26 -11.51
CA LEU A 51 -15.22 7.05 -12.69
C LEU A 51 -16.24 6.99 -13.82
N GLU A 52 -16.98 5.88 -13.96
CA GLU A 52 -18.11 5.78 -14.89
C GLU A 52 -19.21 6.79 -14.55
N VAL A 53 -19.45 7.01 -13.24
CA VAL A 53 -20.49 7.92 -12.75
C VAL A 53 -19.99 9.35 -12.58
N ALA A 54 -18.77 9.53 -12.06
CA ALA A 54 -18.12 10.83 -11.89
C ALA A 54 -16.78 10.87 -12.66
N PRO A 55 -16.80 11.26 -13.95
CA PRO A 55 -15.62 11.22 -14.82
C PRO A 55 -14.45 12.07 -14.34
N ALA A 56 -13.24 11.74 -14.81
CA ALA A 56 -11.96 12.36 -14.41
C ALA A 56 -11.90 13.89 -14.52
N TYR A 57 -12.69 14.50 -15.42
CA TYR A 57 -12.70 15.95 -15.61
C TYR A 57 -13.47 16.70 -14.52
N LEU A 58 -14.27 16.00 -13.70
CA LEU A 58 -14.96 16.60 -12.56
C LEU A 58 -14.00 16.81 -11.40
N SER A 59 -14.14 17.97 -10.73
CA SER A 59 -13.52 18.20 -9.44
C SER A 59 -14.08 17.25 -8.38
N ASP A 60 -13.37 17.08 -7.26
CA ASP A 60 -13.85 16.22 -6.17
C ASP A 60 -15.17 16.73 -5.56
N THR A 61 -15.42 18.04 -5.56
CA THR A 61 -16.68 18.62 -5.09
C THR A 61 -17.84 18.25 -6.02
N GLU A 62 -17.67 18.42 -7.33
CA GLU A 62 -18.69 18.02 -8.31
C GLU A 62 -18.89 16.51 -8.31
N ALA A 63 -17.81 15.74 -8.18
CA ALA A 63 -17.88 14.28 -8.07
C ALA A 63 -18.63 13.85 -6.81
N ALA A 64 -18.46 14.54 -5.67
CA ALA A 64 -19.16 14.21 -4.44
C ALA A 64 -20.69 14.28 -4.62
N ASP A 65 -21.18 15.34 -5.25
CA ASP A 65 -22.61 15.54 -5.50
C ASP A 65 -23.18 14.44 -6.41
N VAL A 66 -22.44 14.05 -7.45
CA VAL A 66 -22.86 13.02 -8.40
C VAL A 66 -22.79 11.62 -7.80
N LEU A 67 -21.76 11.34 -6.99
CA LEU A 67 -21.54 10.03 -6.36
C LEU A 67 -22.47 9.77 -5.18
N ALA A 68 -23.04 10.80 -4.55
CA ALA A 68 -23.86 10.66 -3.34
C ALA A 68 -24.94 9.58 -3.45
N LEU A 69 -25.68 9.54 -4.57
CA LEU A 69 -26.73 8.53 -4.78
C LEU A 69 -26.16 7.12 -4.92
N LEU A 70 -25.13 6.94 -5.74
CA LEU A 70 -24.52 5.63 -5.95
C LEU A 70 -23.94 5.09 -4.63
N CYS A 71 -23.23 5.94 -3.89
CA CYS A 71 -22.65 5.59 -2.59
C CYS A 71 -23.74 5.12 -1.60
N ASP A 72 -24.86 5.83 -1.50
CA ASP A 72 -25.99 5.42 -0.66
C ASP A 72 -26.56 4.05 -1.06
N GLU A 73 -26.77 3.84 -2.36
CA GLU A 73 -27.32 2.58 -2.90
C GLU A 73 -26.44 1.35 -2.61
N ILE A 74 -25.11 1.52 -2.63
CA ILE A 74 -24.16 0.43 -2.38
C ILE A 74 -23.69 0.35 -0.91
N GLY A 75 -24.19 1.23 -0.04
CA GLY A 75 -23.80 1.29 1.36
C GLY A 75 -22.36 1.76 1.58
N GLU A 76 -21.83 2.58 0.67
CA GLU A 76 -20.50 3.17 0.74
C GLU A 76 -20.57 4.64 1.16
N THR A 77 -19.51 5.16 1.78
CA THR A 77 -19.41 6.59 2.08
C THR A 77 -18.94 7.38 0.86
N VAL A 78 -19.38 8.63 0.72
CA VAL A 78 -18.91 9.50 -0.37
C VAL A 78 -17.40 9.72 -0.28
N GLU A 79 -16.85 9.81 0.93
CA GLU A 79 -15.42 9.92 1.17
C GLU A 79 -14.64 8.73 0.64
N ASN A 80 -15.12 7.51 0.88
CA ASN A 80 -14.51 6.28 0.35
C ASN A 80 -14.67 6.17 -1.17
N GLY A 81 -15.84 6.56 -1.71
CA GLY A 81 -16.07 6.63 -3.16
C GLY A 81 -15.09 7.58 -3.85
N LEU A 82 -14.88 8.77 -3.28
CA LEU A 82 -13.90 9.75 -3.78
C LEU A 82 -12.46 9.23 -3.64
N ALA A 83 -12.13 8.55 -2.54
CA ALA A 83 -10.82 7.95 -2.36
C ALA A 83 -10.54 6.86 -3.40
N ALA A 84 -11.49 5.96 -3.64
CA ALA A 84 -11.41 4.94 -4.68
C ALA A 84 -11.30 5.55 -6.08
N ARG A 85 -12.09 6.58 -6.38
CA ARG A 85 -12.01 7.34 -7.64
C ARG A 85 -10.61 7.92 -7.87
N ARG A 86 -10.04 8.61 -6.86
CA ARG A 86 -8.66 9.14 -6.93
C ARG A 86 -7.63 8.03 -7.10
N TYR A 87 -7.83 6.89 -6.44
CA TYR A 87 -6.95 5.74 -6.57
C TYR A 87 -7.01 5.12 -7.97
N ALA A 88 -8.19 4.99 -8.58
CA ALA A 88 -8.33 4.54 -9.96
C ALA A 88 -7.62 5.48 -10.95
N LEU A 89 -7.77 6.80 -10.76
CA LEU A 89 -7.10 7.80 -11.61
C LEU A 89 -5.57 7.76 -11.54
N THR A 90 -5.01 7.50 -10.37
CA THR A 90 -3.58 7.74 -10.10
C THR A 90 -2.77 6.46 -9.91
N GLY A 91 -3.42 5.36 -9.53
CA GLY A 91 -2.77 4.17 -9.00
C GLY A 91 -2.05 4.40 -7.66
N ASP A 92 -2.15 5.59 -7.06
CA ASP A 92 -1.46 5.91 -5.82
C ASP A 92 -2.25 5.40 -4.62
N ARG A 93 -1.78 4.31 -4.00
CA ARG A 93 -2.42 3.69 -2.83
C ARG A 93 -2.64 4.65 -1.67
N ARG A 94 -1.89 5.76 -1.59
CA ARG A 94 -2.08 6.77 -0.54
C ARG A 94 -3.42 7.50 -0.66
N ALA A 95 -4.07 7.47 -1.82
CA ALA A 95 -5.42 8.00 -1.99
C ALA A 95 -6.47 7.26 -1.15
N LEU A 96 -6.18 6.01 -0.76
CA LEU A 96 -7.02 5.16 0.08
C LEU A 96 -6.72 5.34 1.58
N ALA A 97 -5.74 6.17 1.95
CA ALA A 97 -5.36 6.31 3.35
C ALA A 97 -6.53 6.86 4.19
N GLY A 98 -6.85 6.15 5.28
CA GLY A 98 -7.96 6.52 6.17
C GLY A 98 -9.33 6.01 5.68
N THR A 99 -9.34 5.15 4.66
CA THR A 99 -10.52 4.35 4.29
C THR A 99 -10.46 2.99 5.02
N LEU A 100 -11.19 1.99 4.54
CA LEU A 100 -11.14 0.61 5.05
C LEU A 100 -9.75 -0.07 4.89
N LEU A 101 -8.76 0.64 4.33
CA LEU A 101 -7.33 0.30 4.21
C LEU A 101 -6.46 1.21 5.09
#